data_AF-A0AB34JKA6-F1
#
_entry.id   AF-A0AB34JKA6-F1
#
_cell.length_a   1.000
_cell.length_b   1.000
_cell.length_c   1.000
_cell.angle_alpha   90.00
_cell.angle_beta   90.00
_cell.angle_gamma   90.00
#
_symmetry.space_group_name_H-M   'P 1'
#
loop_
_entity.id
_entity.type
_entity.pdbx_description
1 polymer ?
#
loop_
_entity_poly.entity_id
_entity_poly.type
_entity_poly.pdbx_seq_one_letter_code
_entity_poly.pdbx_strand_id
1 'polypeptide(L)'
;MNQASNMKKHKSPRRARSATAVQISRDSESESDEDGFDGKSGRCSKKPYRSPLELLVVAGCLIGTSVVLFVSDILSDAAVLEDDAQRVSVENLQSAASNVRHTASVKQTVQSEPSAESPSIVAAPSPSPRPLPPPSPLPRAPPSPPPIGPPQPAFPPPTSPSPVPASWTFHKGLNCYPGHGAEDIDAKGPAEVRTLAACKSLCEAEQRCEAIVVLRKDSSCYRKSALHLSRCANDGVHAIADTYAIHRPFPPPPPPPPFVPSAFKSADGPRTPVRAMFDRWYADTNSRFWSMWGGAYQQRFPHTAACWDWDPDPAFWEHTYAGTTCDRNWLAGAVGGAFDRPFFPNSPALLGFDETINEFCSAQLAIEPWDGTDLNHAIAHRCRDARRNVLRDLQGAWSMCVNLQWQLCAVQGKLPSQGSNQVSFATAPRDLKAEWWEDPANNPILGKWLPFGCCGADRFTVADVYFAELFVMYSICVNGADIFTLDAGELFTCDLGDGSNYKLLQAKFTSS
;
A
#
# COMPACT_ATOMS: atom_id res chain seq x y z
N MET A 1 -2.83 -6.97 80.02
CA MET A 1 -2.99 -5.51 79.82
C MET A 1 -3.07 -5.29 78.32
N ASN A 2 -4.27 -5.35 77.73
CA ASN A 2 -5.14 -4.21 77.33
C ASN A 2 -4.46 -3.34 76.24
N GLN A 3 -5.04 -3.06 75.07
CA GLN A 3 -6.45 -2.82 74.76
C GLN A 3 -6.72 -2.87 73.25
N ALA A 4 -7.96 -3.22 72.88
CA ALA A 4 -8.59 -3.05 71.57
C ALA A 4 -9.62 -1.91 71.64
N SER A 5 -9.94 -1.22 70.51
CA SER A 5 -11.32 -0.85 70.12
C SER A 5 -11.46 0.15 68.95
N ASN A 6 -12.18 -0.31 67.92
CA ASN A 6 -13.49 0.15 67.40
C ASN A 6 -13.78 1.53 66.74
N MET A 7 -14.27 1.41 65.49
CA MET A 7 -15.37 2.08 64.75
C MET A 7 -16.05 3.37 65.24
N LYS A 8 -16.39 4.26 64.28
CA LYS A 8 -17.76 4.84 64.12
C LYS A 8 -18.04 5.48 62.75
N LYS A 9 -19.24 5.18 62.22
CA LYS A 9 -19.95 5.81 61.07
C LYS A 9 -20.61 7.12 61.50
N HIS A 10 -20.76 8.08 60.57
CA HIS A 10 -21.77 9.16 60.67
C HIS A 10 -22.50 9.39 59.34
N LYS A 11 -23.75 9.84 59.45
CA LYS A 11 -24.84 9.82 58.45
C LYS A 11 -25.45 11.24 58.35
N SER A 12 -25.94 11.61 57.16
CA SER A 12 -26.93 12.69 56.84
C SER A 12 -26.45 14.17 56.86
N PRO A 13 -27.16 15.15 56.21
CA PRO A 13 -28.54 15.11 55.71
C PRO A 13 -28.86 15.71 54.30
N ARG A 14 -30.10 15.40 53.84
CA ARG A 14 -30.84 16.02 52.72
C ARG A 14 -31.20 17.49 52.99
N ARG A 15 -31.28 18.31 51.93
CA ARG A 15 -32.10 19.54 51.90
C ARG A 15 -32.70 19.76 50.51
N ALA A 16 -33.98 20.14 50.51
CA ALA A 16 -34.83 20.45 49.35
C ALA A 16 -34.65 21.89 48.85
N ARG A 17 -35.00 22.15 47.57
CA ARG A 17 -35.45 23.42 46.98
C ARG A 17 -36.05 23.09 45.59
N SER A 18 -37.36 23.22 45.39
CA SER A 18 -38.16 24.41 45.08
C SER A 18 -38.15 24.75 43.58
N ALA A 19 -39.32 24.55 42.96
CA ALA A 19 -39.61 24.82 41.56
C ALA A 19 -39.85 26.32 41.32
N THR A 20 -39.44 26.83 40.15
CA THR A 20 -39.89 28.11 39.61
C THR A 20 -40.00 27.94 38.10
N ALA A 21 -41.24 28.11 37.60
CA ALA A 21 -41.57 28.13 36.19
C ALA A 21 -41.32 29.54 35.63
N VAL A 22 -40.71 29.62 34.45
CA VAL A 22 -40.66 30.83 33.62
C VAL A 22 -41.04 30.41 32.20
N GLN A 23 -42.17 30.92 31.72
CA GLN A 23 -42.57 30.91 30.31
C GLN A 23 -41.71 31.91 29.55
N ILE A 24 -41.18 31.52 28.39
CA ILE A 24 -40.79 32.44 27.33
C ILE A 24 -41.32 31.91 26.00
N SER A 25 -42.07 32.79 25.35
CA SER A 25 -42.70 32.75 24.03
C SER A 25 -41.69 32.52 22.90
N ARG A 26 -42.10 31.80 21.86
CA ARG A 26 -41.44 31.78 20.56
C ARG A 26 -42.48 32.14 19.50
N ASP A 27 -42.32 33.32 18.94
CA ASP A 27 -42.89 33.76 17.66
C ASP A 27 -41.73 34.11 16.71
N SER A 28 -42.02 34.06 15.41
CA SER A 28 -41.23 34.55 14.25
C SER A 28 -39.91 33.81 13.96
N GLU A 29 -39.47 33.47 12.76
CA GLU A 29 -39.81 33.56 11.32
C GLU A 29 -38.94 32.42 10.69
N SER A 30 -39.03 31.91 9.47
CA SER A 30 -39.21 32.52 8.16
C SER A 30 -39.35 31.39 7.13
N GLU A 31 -40.21 31.61 6.14
CA GLU A 31 -40.17 30.95 4.83
C GLU A 31 -38.78 31.04 4.20
N SER A 32 -38.33 29.95 3.58
CA SER A 32 -37.37 30.00 2.48
C SER A 32 -37.66 28.88 1.48
N ASP A 33 -38.05 29.34 0.31
CA ASP A 33 -38.19 28.71 -1.00
C ASP A 33 -37.35 27.44 -1.24
N GLU A 34 -38.04 26.35 -1.59
CA GLU A 34 -37.44 25.22 -2.27
C GLU A 34 -37.47 25.44 -3.78
N ASP A 35 -36.35 25.92 -4.34
CA ASP A 35 -36.05 25.80 -5.76
C ASP A 35 -35.26 24.51 -6.02
N GLY A 36 -35.80 23.69 -6.92
CA GLY A 36 -35.25 22.40 -7.28
C GLY A 36 -33.93 22.49 -8.05
N PHE A 37 -33.03 21.54 -7.78
CA PHE A 37 -32.02 21.12 -8.74
C PHE A 37 -31.83 19.60 -8.66
N ASP A 38 -32.17 18.93 -9.77
CA ASP A 38 -32.26 17.49 -9.95
C ASP A 38 -30.85 16.87 -10.06
N GLY A 39 -30.21 16.62 -8.92
CA GLY A 39 -28.95 15.89 -8.80
C GLY A 39 -29.16 14.38 -8.85
N LYS A 40 -29.39 13.81 -10.04
CA LYS A 40 -29.41 12.35 -10.24
C LYS A 40 -28.01 11.76 -10.03
N SER A 41 -27.71 11.44 -8.77
CA SER A 41 -26.75 10.41 -8.42
C SER A 41 -27.23 9.09 -9.01
N GLY A 42 -26.52 8.61 -10.04
CA GLY A 42 -26.72 7.31 -10.64
C GLY A 42 -26.40 6.20 -9.65
N ARG A 43 -27.36 5.88 -8.77
CA ARG A 43 -27.37 4.63 -8.00
C ARG A 43 -27.36 3.47 -9.00
N CYS A 44 -26.33 2.61 -8.92
CA CYS A 44 -26.34 1.30 -9.57
C CYS A 44 -27.65 0.59 -9.18
N SER A 45 -28.56 0.48 -10.15
CA SER A 45 -29.86 -0.12 -9.97
C SER A 45 -29.67 -1.60 -9.67
N LYS A 46 -29.85 -2.01 -8.41
CA LYS A 46 -30.17 -3.39 -8.07
C LYS A 46 -31.52 -3.70 -8.71
N LYS A 47 -31.53 -4.41 -9.84
CA LYS A 47 -32.75 -5.07 -10.27
C LYS A 47 -32.87 -6.44 -9.60
N PRO A 48 -34.07 -6.82 -9.15
CA PRO A 48 -34.29 -8.02 -8.36
C PRO A 48 -34.39 -9.24 -9.27
N TYR A 49 -33.78 -10.34 -8.86
CA TYR A 49 -34.16 -11.66 -9.37
C TYR A 49 -35.50 -12.08 -8.71
N ARG A 50 -36.56 -12.13 -9.51
CA ARG A 50 -37.68 -13.10 -9.38
C ARG A 50 -37.56 -13.97 -10.64
N SER A 51 -37.69 -15.28 -10.65
CA SER A 51 -38.68 -16.15 -10.00
C SER A 51 -38.20 -17.65 -10.07
N PRO A 52 -39.02 -18.70 -9.84
CA PRO A 52 -39.17 -19.38 -8.54
C PRO A 52 -38.99 -20.93 -8.61
N LEU A 53 -39.20 -21.56 -7.44
CA LEU A 53 -39.48 -22.99 -7.15
C LEU A 53 -38.31 -23.94 -6.77
N GLU A 54 -38.56 -24.61 -5.64
CA GLU A 54 -38.02 -25.89 -5.14
C GLU A 54 -36.69 -25.85 -4.35
N LEU A 55 -36.77 -25.71 -3.01
CA LEU A 55 -36.87 -26.88 -2.11
C LEU A 55 -37.15 -26.45 -0.65
N LEU A 56 -38.24 -26.98 -0.11
CA LEU A 56 -38.73 -26.81 1.26
C LEU A 56 -38.17 -27.95 2.15
N VAL A 57 -37.60 -27.63 3.31
CA VAL A 57 -37.76 -28.43 4.54
C VAL A 57 -37.96 -27.48 5.74
N VAL A 58 -39.24 -27.23 6.01
CA VAL A 58 -40.00 -26.98 7.27
C VAL A 58 -39.25 -27.36 8.57
N ALA A 59 -39.43 -26.78 9.77
CA ALA A 59 -40.02 -25.57 10.35
C ALA A 59 -39.81 -25.68 11.89
N GLY A 60 -40.03 -24.60 12.64
CA GLY A 60 -40.21 -24.70 14.10
C GLY A 60 -40.20 -23.39 14.88
N CYS A 61 -41.28 -22.61 14.78
CA CYS A 61 -41.66 -21.65 15.83
C CYS A 61 -42.45 -22.39 16.92
N LEU A 62 -42.17 -22.14 18.21
CA LEU A 62 -43.15 -21.76 19.25
C LEU A 62 -42.58 -21.78 20.70
N ILE A 63 -42.85 -20.68 21.42
CA ILE A 63 -43.08 -20.51 22.89
C ILE A 63 -41.88 -20.45 23.85
N GLY A 64 -41.84 -19.39 24.69
CA GLY A 64 -41.37 -19.52 26.08
C GLY A 64 -40.67 -18.32 26.73
N THR A 65 -41.47 -17.40 27.27
CA THR A 65 -41.23 -16.32 28.26
C THR A 65 -40.06 -16.40 29.28
N SER A 66 -39.52 -15.19 29.56
CA SER A 66 -39.01 -14.61 30.83
C SER A 66 -37.57 -14.91 31.30
N VAL A 67 -36.74 -13.85 31.39
CA VAL A 67 -36.23 -13.24 32.64
C VAL A 67 -35.51 -11.93 32.25
N VAL A 68 -36.02 -10.82 32.78
CA VAL A 68 -35.31 -9.52 32.87
C VAL A 68 -34.32 -9.62 34.02
N LEU A 69 -33.08 -9.12 33.85
CA LEU A 69 -32.40 -8.19 34.79
C LEU A 69 -30.91 -7.95 34.41
N PHE A 70 -30.49 -6.70 34.66
CA PHE A 70 -29.13 -6.13 34.69
C PHE A 70 -28.47 -5.65 33.38
N VAL A 71 -28.89 -4.44 32.97
CA VAL A 71 -27.99 -3.40 32.45
C VAL A 71 -27.83 -2.36 33.55
N SER A 72 -26.63 -2.26 34.14
CA SER A 72 -26.07 -1.06 34.78
C SER A 72 -24.75 -1.46 35.43
N ASP A 73 -23.66 -1.32 34.67
CA ASP A 73 -22.34 -0.89 35.13
C ASP A 73 -21.39 -0.91 33.93
N ILE A 74 -20.42 0.01 33.89
CA ILE A 74 -19.54 0.38 32.76
C ILE A 74 -20.11 1.49 31.84
N LEU A 75 -20.61 2.57 32.45
CA LEU A 75 -20.47 3.93 31.93
C LEU A 75 -20.21 4.87 33.11
N SER A 76 -18.97 4.86 33.60
CA SER A 76 -18.39 5.87 34.46
C SER A 76 -16.88 5.67 34.39
N ASP A 77 -16.23 6.34 33.44
CA ASP A 77 -14.82 6.80 33.49
C ASP A 77 -14.40 7.39 32.13
N ALA A 78 -15.08 8.46 31.69
CA ALA A 78 -14.66 9.27 30.54
C ALA A 78 -15.15 10.72 30.65
N ALA A 79 -14.97 11.34 31.82
CA ALA A 79 -15.28 12.75 32.04
C ALA A 79 -14.26 13.41 32.97
N VAL A 80 -12.97 13.25 32.66
CA VAL A 80 -11.88 14.11 33.14
C VAL A 80 -10.82 14.07 32.04
N LEU A 81 -10.80 15.08 31.17
CA LEU A 81 -9.66 15.58 30.35
C LEU A 81 -10.18 16.42 29.17
N GLU A 82 -11.01 17.42 29.45
CA GLU A 82 -11.30 18.53 28.52
C GLU A 82 -11.42 19.80 29.36
N ASP A 83 -10.30 20.36 29.81
CA ASP A 83 -10.28 21.76 30.30
C ASP A 83 -8.91 22.46 30.24
N ASP A 84 -7.97 22.02 29.38
CA ASP A 84 -6.64 22.66 29.29
C ASP A 84 -6.18 23.04 27.87
N ALA A 85 -7.06 23.02 26.87
CA ALA A 85 -6.71 23.34 25.48
C ALA A 85 -7.31 24.65 24.94
N GLN A 86 -7.72 25.59 25.81
CA GLN A 86 -8.37 26.82 25.35
C GLN A 86 -7.83 28.11 25.95
N ARG A 87 -6.55 28.13 26.35
CA ARG A 87 -5.90 29.34 26.89
C ARG A 87 -4.53 29.70 26.31
N VAL A 88 -4.19 29.19 25.13
CA VAL A 88 -2.99 29.61 24.37
C VAL A 88 -3.32 29.76 22.88
N SER A 89 -4.02 30.83 22.48
CA SER A 89 -4.00 31.30 21.07
C SER A 89 -4.55 32.72 20.83
N VAL A 90 -4.53 33.61 21.83
CA VAL A 90 -5.07 34.99 21.67
C VAL A 90 -3.99 36.09 21.67
N GLU A 91 -2.70 35.76 21.60
CA GLU A 91 -1.64 36.80 21.64
C GLU A 91 -0.68 36.87 20.43
N ASN A 92 -0.97 36.27 19.26
CA ASN A 92 -0.04 36.35 18.11
C ASN A 92 -0.64 36.69 16.74
N LEU A 93 -1.78 37.39 16.66
CA LEU A 93 -2.34 37.88 15.39
C LEU A 93 -2.56 39.40 15.32
N GLN A 94 -1.55 40.17 15.74
CA GLN A 94 -1.52 41.64 15.55
C GLN A 94 -0.21 42.17 14.95
N SER A 95 0.49 41.42 14.09
CA SER A 95 1.70 41.92 13.41
C SER A 95 1.86 41.55 11.94
N ALA A 96 0.77 41.49 11.17
CA ALA A 96 0.86 41.33 9.71
C ALA A 96 -0.18 42.15 8.92
N ALA A 97 -0.46 43.38 9.37
CA ALA A 97 -1.30 44.33 8.64
C ALA A 97 -0.64 45.73 8.60
N SER A 98 0.54 45.81 7.98
CA SER A 98 1.08 47.07 7.48
C SER A 98 2.20 46.76 6.48
N ASN A 99 1.84 46.67 5.20
CA ASN A 99 2.65 47.07 4.04
C ASN A 99 1.99 46.48 2.80
N VAL A 100 1.20 47.29 2.08
CA VAL A 100 1.23 47.50 0.62
C VAL A 100 0.17 48.58 0.34
N ARG A 101 0.60 49.84 0.37
CA ARG A 101 -0.02 50.93 -0.38
C ARG A 101 1.10 51.69 -1.08
N HIS A 102 0.80 52.10 -2.32
CA HIS A 102 1.61 52.88 -3.28
C HIS A 102 2.48 52.11 -4.26
N THR A 103 1.94 51.93 -5.48
CA THR A 103 2.37 52.62 -6.74
C THR A 103 1.36 52.21 -7.84
N ALA A 104 0.40 53.08 -8.21
CA ALA A 104 0.44 53.99 -9.37
C ALA A 104 0.83 53.29 -10.69
N SER A 105 -0.15 52.92 -11.53
CA SER A 105 -0.68 53.73 -12.65
C SER A 105 0.34 54.01 -13.76
N VAL A 106 0.33 53.17 -14.81
CA VAL A 106 0.75 53.55 -16.17
C VAL A 106 -0.30 53.02 -17.15
N LYS A 107 -1.09 53.95 -17.69
CA LYS A 107 -1.82 53.79 -18.95
C LYS A 107 -0.81 53.80 -20.07
N GLN A 108 -0.89 52.86 -21.01
CA GLN A 108 -0.42 53.12 -22.36
C GLN A 108 -1.29 52.44 -23.42
N THR A 109 -1.86 53.33 -24.22
CA THR A 109 -2.58 53.17 -25.48
C THR A 109 -1.64 52.68 -26.58
N VAL A 110 -1.98 51.62 -27.30
CA VAL A 110 -1.47 51.30 -28.67
C VAL A 110 -2.59 50.51 -29.38
N GLN A 111 -3.40 51.18 -30.20
CA GLN A 111 -3.31 51.25 -31.67
C GLN A 111 -3.58 49.93 -32.41
N SER A 112 -4.77 49.93 -33.01
CA SER A 112 -5.27 49.10 -34.10
C SER A 112 -4.62 49.46 -35.45
N GLU A 113 -4.24 48.44 -36.24
CA GLU A 113 -4.25 48.34 -37.72
C GLU A 113 -3.36 47.14 -38.16
N PRO A 114 -3.41 46.66 -39.42
CA PRO A 114 -4.57 46.37 -40.27
C PRO A 114 -4.54 44.92 -40.82
N SER A 115 -5.64 44.52 -41.46
CA SER A 115 -5.79 43.33 -42.28
C SER A 115 -4.66 43.15 -43.31
N ALA A 116 -4.13 41.94 -43.42
CA ALA A 116 -3.25 41.53 -44.52
C ALA A 116 -3.84 40.30 -45.24
N GLU A 117 -3.75 40.38 -46.56
CA GLU A 117 -4.42 39.59 -47.58
C GLU A 117 -4.08 38.09 -47.60
N SER A 118 -5.06 37.31 -48.05
CA SER A 118 -4.90 35.95 -48.57
C SER A 118 -3.94 35.90 -49.76
N PRO A 119 -2.98 34.95 -49.79
CA PRO A 119 -2.39 34.49 -51.03
C PRO A 119 -3.10 33.26 -51.57
N SER A 120 -3.43 33.36 -52.85
CA SER A 120 -4.06 32.37 -53.71
C SER A 120 -3.38 30.99 -53.72
N ILE A 121 -4.25 29.99 -53.85
CA ILE A 121 -4.02 28.58 -54.15
C ILE A 121 -3.16 28.43 -55.41
N VAL A 122 -1.99 27.80 -55.28
CA VAL A 122 -1.24 27.25 -56.41
C VAL A 122 -1.38 25.73 -56.36
N ALA A 123 -2.00 25.17 -57.40
CA ALA A 123 -2.21 23.74 -57.57
C ALA A 123 -0.87 23.00 -57.76
N ALA A 124 -0.64 21.96 -56.96
CA ALA A 124 0.49 21.05 -57.11
C ALA A 124 0.26 20.09 -58.31
N PRO A 125 1.30 19.76 -59.09
CA PRO A 125 1.19 18.81 -60.19
C PRO A 125 1.00 17.37 -59.70
N SER A 126 0.15 16.66 -60.44
CA SER A 126 -0.27 15.28 -60.23
C SER A 126 0.91 14.28 -60.22
N PRO A 127 1.00 13.35 -59.25
CA PRO A 127 2.05 12.33 -59.24
C PRO A 127 1.78 11.23 -60.28
N SER A 128 2.81 10.90 -61.07
CA SER A 128 2.80 9.78 -62.03
C SER A 128 2.57 8.42 -61.34
N PRO A 129 1.94 7.45 -62.03
CA PRO A 129 1.64 6.14 -61.46
C PRO A 129 2.91 5.36 -61.11
N ARG A 130 2.97 4.89 -59.86
CA ARG A 130 4.05 4.07 -59.32
C ARG A 130 4.00 2.67 -59.96
N PRO A 131 5.13 2.08 -60.40
CA PRO A 131 5.18 0.73 -60.94
C PRO A 131 4.69 -0.32 -59.93
N LEU A 132 3.91 -1.29 -60.42
CA LEU A 132 3.46 -2.44 -59.64
C LEU A 132 4.65 -3.27 -59.13
N PRO A 133 4.65 -3.67 -57.85
CA PRO A 133 5.68 -4.57 -57.33
C PRO A 133 5.57 -5.96 -57.98
N PRO A 134 6.69 -6.66 -58.18
CA PRO A 134 6.71 -8.02 -58.71
C PRO A 134 5.98 -8.99 -57.77
N PRO A 135 5.39 -10.08 -58.29
CA PRO A 135 4.67 -11.06 -57.49
C PRO A 135 5.59 -11.73 -56.46
N SER A 136 5.09 -11.79 -55.22
CA SER A 136 5.75 -12.48 -54.11
C SER A 136 6.01 -13.95 -54.45
N PRO A 137 7.22 -14.48 -54.17
CA PRO A 137 7.51 -15.90 -54.36
C PRO A 137 6.66 -16.76 -53.42
N LEU A 138 6.21 -17.90 -53.95
CA LEU A 138 5.44 -18.92 -53.24
C LEU A 138 6.12 -19.35 -51.91
N PRO A 139 5.33 -19.64 -50.85
CA PRO A 139 5.86 -20.12 -49.58
C PRO A 139 6.69 -21.40 -49.77
N ARG A 140 7.97 -21.32 -49.38
CA ARG A 140 8.85 -22.49 -49.35
C ARG A 140 8.41 -23.41 -48.21
N ALA A 141 8.26 -24.70 -48.49
CA ALA A 141 7.86 -25.70 -47.53
C ALA A 141 8.77 -25.69 -46.28
N PRO A 142 8.21 -25.93 -45.08
CA PRO A 142 8.98 -25.91 -43.84
C PRO A 142 10.05 -27.00 -43.85
N PRO A 143 11.28 -26.71 -43.38
CA PRO A 143 12.33 -27.72 -43.26
C PRO A 143 11.94 -28.77 -42.22
N SER A 144 12.24 -30.03 -42.54
CA SER A 144 12.06 -31.16 -41.64
C SER A 144 12.85 -30.97 -40.33
N PRO A 145 12.31 -31.41 -39.18
CA PRO A 145 13.01 -31.29 -37.90
C PRO A 145 14.31 -32.09 -37.90
N PRO A 146 15.38 -31.60 -37.24
CA PRO A 146 16.64 -32.30 -37.16
C PRO A 146 16.51 -33.62 -36.36
N PRO A 147 17.38 -34.62 -36.61
CA PRO A 147 17.38 -35.87 -35.87
C PRO A 147 17.66 -35.60 -34.38
N ILE A 148 16.86 -36.24 -33.52
CA ILE A 148 17.03 -36.23 -32.06
C ILE A 148 18.43 -36.78 -31.75
N GLY A 149 19.30 -35.92 -31.20
CA GLY A 149 20.62 -36.31 -30.73
C GLY A 149 20.55 -37.24 -29.51
N PRO A 150 21.63 -37.98 -29.20
CA PRO A 150 21.69 -38.86 -28.04
C PRO A 150 21.50 -38.07 -26.73
N PRO A 151 20.93 -38.71 -25.68
CA PRO A 151 20.63 -38.05 -24.41
C PRO A 151 21.90 -37.47 -23.78
N GLN A 152 21.84 -36.17 -23.50
CA GLN A 152 22.91 -35.42 -22.87
C GLN A 152 23.15 -35.94 -21.43
N PRO A 153 24.41 -36.11 -20.98
CA PRO A 153 24.71 -36.55 -19.61
C PRO A 153 24.10 -35.58 -18.58
N ALA A 154 23.42 -36.14 -17.57
CA ALA A 154 22.84 -35.37 -16.49
C ALA A 154 23.88 -34.47 -15.82
N PHE A 155 23.58 -33.17 -15.72
CA PHE A 155 24.42 -32.22 -14.99
C PHE A 155 24.54 -32.67 -13.51
N PRO A 156 25.74 -32.59 -12.91
CA PRO A 156 25.89 -32.84 -11.47
C PRO A 156 25.07 -31.81 -10.68
N PRO A 157 24.47 -32.20 -9.54
CA PRO A 157 23.68 -31.29 -8.72
C PRO A 157 24.55 -30.13 -8.22
N PRO A 158 24.02 -28.89 -8.16
CA PRO A 158 24.76 -27.75 -7.66
C PRO A 158 25.20 -27.99 -6.21
N THR A 159 26.49 -27.86 -5.95
CA THR A 159 27.07 -27.91 -4.61
C THR A 159 26.52 -26.77 -3.76
N SER A 160 25.83 -27.12 -2.68
CA SER A 160 25.23 -26.18 -1.73
C SER A 160 26.31 -25.24 -1.13
N PRO A 161 26.12 -23.91 -1.11
CA PRO A 161 27.08 -23.00 -0.50
C PRO A 161 27.18 -23.22 1.01
N SER A 162 28.39 -23.09 1.56
CA SER A 162 28.61 -23.16 3.02
C SER A 162 27.82 -22.06 3.73
N PRO A 163 27.14 -22.35 4.85
CA PRO A 163 26.32 -21.37 5.55
C PRO A 163 27.19 -20.24 6.13
N VAL A 164 26.85 -19.01 5.78
CA VAL A 164 27.44 -17.81 6.38
C VAL A 164 27.08 -17.80 7.88
N PRO A 165 28.03 -17.54 8.79
CA PRO A 165 27.76 -17.56 10.22
C PRO A 165 26.71 -16.49 10.60
N ALA A 166 25.77 -16.86 11.46
CA ALA A 166 24.77 -15.94 11.97
C ALA A 166 25.42 -14.88 12.88
N SER A 167 24.87 -13.66 12.85
CA SER A 167 25.24 -12.57 13.75
C SER A 167 24.14 -12.35 14.79
N TRP A 168 24.48 -11.77 15.93
CA TRP A 168 23.58 -11.65 17.07
C TRP A 168 23.59 -10.22 17.63
N THR A 169 22.42 -9.67 17.89
CA THR A 169 22.24 -8.37 18.55
C THR A 169 21.73 -8.59 19.97
N PHE A 170 22.38 -7.94 20.95
CA PHE A 170 22.04 -8.06 22.37
C PHE A 170 21.18 -6.89 22.85
N HIS A 171 20.05 -7.20 23.49
CA HIS A 171 19.10 -6.24 24.07
C HIS A 171 18.97 -6.51 25.57
N LYS A 172 19.73 -5.74 26.36
CA LYS A 172 19.77 -5.89 27.81
C LYS A 172 18.45 -5.48 28.46
N GLY A 173 17.97 -6.27 29.42
CA GLY A 173 16.79 -5.98 30.23
C GLY A 173 15.49 -5.97 29.46
N LEU A 174 15.46 -6.59 28.27
CA LEU A 174 14.28 -6.71 27.43
C LEU A 174 13.74 -8.13 27.54
N ASN A 175 12.44 -8.28 27.80
CA ASN A 175 11.80 -9.58 27.94
C ASN A 175 10.69 -9.73 26.90
N CYS A 176 10.92 -10.57 25.90
CA CYS A 176 9.96 -10.84 24.82
C CYS A 176 9.25 -12.18 25.06
N TYR A 177 7.93 -12.20 25.18
CA TYR A 177 7.15 -13.40 25.44
C TYR A 177 5.76 -13.31 24.78
N PRO A 178 4.96 -14.40 24.73
CA PRO A 178 3.63 -14.37 24.12
C PRO A 178 2.79 -13.19 24.62
N GLY A 179 2.25 -12.40 23.67
CA GLY A 179 1.53 -11.15 23.93
C GLY A 179 2.42 -9.89 24.08
N HIS A 180 3.72 -10.06 24.28
CA HIS A 180 4.72 -9.00 24.49
C HIS A 180 5.91 -9.18 23.54
N GLY A 181 5.63 -9.13 22.24
CA GLY A 181 6.66 -9.00 21.20
C GLY A 181 7.42 -10.27 20.83
N ALA A 182 6.94 -11.46 21.20
CA ALA A 182 7.44 -12.72 20.65
C ALA A 182 6.46 -13.87 20.90
N GLU A 183 6.61 -14.96 20.14
CA GLU A 183 5.91 -16.24 20.37
C GLU A 183 6.90 -17.33 20.83
N ASP A 184 6.41 -18.28 21.64
CA ASP A 184 7.20 -19.42 22.08
C ASP A 184 7.31 -20.50 21.00
N ILE A 185 8.54 -20.92 20.70
CA ILE A 185 8.79 -22.07 19.81
C ILE A 185 8.63 -23.37 20.59
N ASP A 186 9.08 -23.37 21.85
CA ASP A 186 9.14 -24.55 22.70
C ASP A 186 7.87 -24.67 23.57
N ALA A 187 6.99 -25.61 23.24
CA ALA A 187 5.73 -25.82 23.96
C ALA A 187 5.90 -26.27 25.43
N LYS A 188 7.10 -26.75 25.82
CA LYS A 188 7.38 -27.33 27.15
C LYS A 188 8.18 -26.40 28.07
N GLY A 189 8.29 -25.11 27.74
CA GLY A 189 9.07 -24.15 28.52
C GLY A 189 10.50 -24.00 27.99
N PRO A 190 11.49 -23.68 28.85
CA PRO A 190 12.84 -23.36 28.36
C PRO A 190 13.49 -24.58 27.70
N ALA A 191 14.34 -24.32 26.72
CA ALA A 191 15.20 -25.32 26.11
C ALA A 191 16.08 -26.00 27.17
N GLU A 192 16.39 -27.27 26.97
CA GLU A 192 17.20 -28.11 27.88
C GLU A 192 18.69 -27.76 27.83
N VAL A 193 19.03 -26.47 27.77
CA VAL A 193 20.39 -25.93 27.79
C VAL A 193 20.47 -24.74 28.72
N ARG A 194 21.63 -24.56 29.36
CA ARG A 194 21.85 -23.53 30.38
C ARG A 194 22.94 -22.53 30.01
N THR A 195 23.59 -22.69 28.87
CA THR A 195 24.64 -21.77 28.40
C THR A 195 24.13 -20.93 27.24
N LEU A 196 24.54 -19.67 27.19
CA LEU A 196 24.18 -18.76 26.09
C LEU A 196 24.62 -19.32 24.73
N ALA A 197 25.83 -19.89 24.66
CA ALA A 197 26.35 -20.46 23.42
C ALA A 197 25.50 -21.65 22.91
N ALA A 198 25.10 -22.57 23.80
CA ALA A 198 24.23 -23.68 23.43
C ALA A 198 22.82 -23.20 23.04
N CYS A 199 22.29 -22.20 23.75
CA CYS A 199 21.01 -21.58 23.43
C CYS A 199 21.01 -20.94 22.04
N LYS A 200 22.07 -20.18 21.71
CA LYS A 200 22.27 -19.62 20.37
C LYS A 200 22.36 -20.71 19.31
N SER A 201 23.14 -21.77 19.56
CA SER A 201 23.27 -22.89 18.63
C SER A 201 21.93 -23.62 18.37
N LEU A 202 21.11 -23.84 19.41
CA LEU A 202 19.77 -24.42 19.25
C LEU A 202 18.81 -23.50 18.48
N CYS A 203 18.97 -22.19 18.62
CA CYS A 203 18.21 -21.23 17.83
C CYS A 203 18.70 -21.24 16.37
N GLU A 204 20.01 -21.22 16.13
CA GLU A 204 20.61 -21.31 14.80
C GLU A 204 20.19 -22.59 14.05
N ALA A 205 20.01 -23.71 14.75
CA ALA A 205 19.50 -24.95 14.18
C ALA A 205 17.99 -24.91 13.81
N GLU A 206 17.24 -23.94 14.34
CA GLU A 206 15.79 -23.79 14.14
C GLU A 206 15.47 -22.59 13.25
N GLN A 207 14.97 -22.83 12.04
CA GLN A 207 14.82 -21.78 11.01
C GLN A 207 13.82 -20.68 11.40
N ARG A 208 12.80 -21.02 12.18
CA ARG A 208 11.79 -20.08 12.70
C ARG A 208 12.24 -19.33 13.97
N CYS A 209 13.43 -19.63 14.48
CA CYS A 209 13.98 -18.93 15.65
C CYS A 209 14.60 -17.59 15.24
N GLU A 210 14.01 -16.51 15.75
CA GLU A 210 14.38 -15.11 15.50
C GLU A 210 15.03 -14.44 16.70
N ALA A 211 14.83 -15.00 17.90
CA ALA A 211 15.54 -14.59 19.11
C ALA A 211 15.62 -15.71 20.14
N ILE A 212 16.48 -15.49 21.12
CA ILE A 212 16.44 -16.19 22.40
C ILE A 212 16.20 -15.18 23.52
N VAL A 213 15.46 -15.60 24.53
CA VAL A 213 15.30 -14.87 25.79
C VAL A 213 15.98 -15.68 26.88
N VAL A 214 16.92 -15.06 27.59
CA VAL A 214 17.69 -15.70 28.65
C VAL A 214 17.33 -15.05 29.99
N LEU A 215 16.79 -15.85 30.92
CA LEU A 215 16.50 -15.36 32.27
C LEU A 215 17.79 -15.25 33.08
N ARG A 216 18.03 -14.09 33.71
CA ARG A 216 19.26 -13.83 34.47
C ARG A 216 19.38 -14.67 35.75
N LYS A 217 18.24 -15.09 36.31
CA LYS A 217 18.18 -15.84 37.58
C LYS A 217 18.79 -17.24 37.48
N ASP A 218 18.49 -17.96 36.41
CA ASP A 218 18.81 -19.39 36.27
C ASP A 218 19.34 -19.76 34.88
N SER A 219 19.65 -18.76 34.06
CA SER A 219 20.10 -18.90 32.67
C SER A 219 19.17 -19.77 31.81
N SER A 220 17.87 -19.82 32.16
CA SER A 220 16.87 -20.50 31.34
C SER A 220 16.78 -19.86 29.96
N CYS A 221 16.83 -20.69 28.92
CA CYS A 221 16.85 -20.31 27.52
C CYS A 221 15.47 -20.52 26.90
N TYR A 222 14.86 -19.49 26.31
CA TYR A 222 13.60 -19.61 25.59
C TYR A 222 13.82 -19.21 24.13
N ARG A 223 13.54 -20.13 23.20
CA ARG A 223 13.61 -19.83 21.76
C ARG A 223 12.32 -19.15 21.32
N LYS A 224 12.46 -18.05 20.58
CA LYS A 224 11.37 -17.16 20.21
C LYS A 224 11.25 -17.01 18.70
N SER A 225 10.02 -16.94 18.22
CA SER A 225 9.66 -16.56 16.84
C SER A 225 8.83 -15.27 16.84
N ALA A 226 8.60 -14.68 15.67
CA ALA A 226 7.78 -13.48 15.49
C ALA A 226 8.21 -12.32 16.41
N LEU A 227 9.50 -12.00 16.39
CA LEU A 227 10.11 -11.02 17.29
C LEU A 227 9.72 -9.58 16.89
N HIS A 228 9.13 -8.87 17.83
CA HIS A 228 8.84 -7.43 17.76
C HIS A 228 9.44 -6.72 18.97
N LEU A 229 10.69 -6.28 18.85
CA LEU A 229 11.47 -5.68 19.95
C LEU A 229 10.76 -4.50 20.63
N SER A 230 10.01 -3.68 19.89
CA SER A 230 9.27 -2.53 20.42
C SER A 230 8.12 -2.90 21.35
N ARG A 231 7.64 -4.15 21.30
CA ARG A 231 6.53 -4.66 22.13
C ARG A 231 7.00 -5.48 23.32
N CYS A 232 8.30 -5.73 23.44
CA CYS A 232 8.84 -6.49 24.54
C CYS A 232 8.77 -5.69 25.84
N ALA A 233 8.54 -6.38 26.95
CA ALA A 233 8.45 -5.74 28.25
C ALA A 233 9.83 -5.20 28.68
N ASN A 234 9.86 -3.95 29.12
CA ASN A 234 11.06 -3.22 29.55
C ASN A 234 10.85 -2.41 30.84
N ASP A 235 9.70 -2.55 31.48
CA ASP A 235 9.44 -2.02 32.81
C ASP A 235 10.32 -2.78 33.80
N GLY A 236 10.95 -2.09 34.76
CA GLY A 236 12.00 -2.68 35.61
C GLY A 236 11.64 -4.00 36.33
N VAL A 237 10.35 -4.33 36.41
CA VAL A 237 9.80 -5.63 36.86
C VAL A 237 10.15 -6.77 35.90
N HIS A 238 10.05 -6.58 34.59
CA HIS A 238 10.31 -7.59 33.57
C HIS A 238 11.74 -7.55 33.01
N ALA A 239 12.56 -6.62 33.47
CA ALA A 239 14.00 -6.57 33.15
C ALA A 239 14.78 -7.82 33.62
N ILE A 240 14.14 -8.82 34.22
CA ILE A 240 14.76 -10.09 34.66
C ILE A 240 15.36 -10.94 33.53
N ALA A 241 15.05 -10.61 32.27
CA ALA A 241 15.53 -11.31 31.09
C ALA A 241 16.35 -10.39 30.18
N ASP A 242 17.20 -11.01 29.37
CA ASP A 242 17.84 -10.36 28.23
C ASP A 242 17.41 -11.05 26.93
N THR A 243 17.18 -10.26 25.88
CA THR A 243 16.84 -10.77 24.54
C THR A 243 18.07 -10.70 23.64
N TYR A 244 18.34 -11.78 22.91
CA TYR A 244 19.33 -11.81 21.85
C TYR A 244 18.60 -12.09 20.52
N ALA A 245 18.59 -11.11 19.63
CA ALA A 245 18.00 -11.26 18.30
C ALA A 245 19.05 -11.85 17.35
N ILE A 246 18.68 -12.89 16.59
CA ILE A 246 19.57 -13.47 15.59
C ILE A 246 19.36 -12.78 14.24
N HIS A 247 20.44 -12.22 13.70
CA HIS A 247 20.49 -11.77 12.32
C HIS A 247 21.21 -12.84 11.51
N ARG A 248 20.43 -13.67 10.83
CA ARG A 248 20.95 -14.62 9.85
C ARG A 248 21.22 -13.82 8.57
N PRO A 249 22.48 -13.73 8.10
CA PRO A 249 22.71 -13.44 6.70
C PRO A 249 22.09 -14.62 5.97
N PHE A 250 20.82 -14.45 5.55
CA PHE A 250 20.16 -15.46 4.74
C PHE A 250 21.06 -15.65 3.52
N PRO A 251 21.29 -16.90 3.06
CA PRO A 251 21.71 -17.07 1.68
C PRO A 251 20.72 -16.24 0.84
N PRO A 252 21.19 -15.50 -0.19
CA PRO A 252 20.27 -14.78 -1.06
C PRO A 252 19.14 -15.74 -1.40
N PRO A 253 17.86 -15.30 -1.28
CA PRO A 253 16.74 -16.19 -1.55
C PRO A 253 17.06 -16.90 -2.86
N PRO A 254 16.95 -18.25 -2.92
CA PRO A 254 17.17 -18.95 -4.18
C PRO A 254 16.41 -18.17 -5.25
N PRO A 255 17.03 -17.89 -6.41
CA PRO A 255 16.36 -17.14 -7.46
C PRO A 255 14.97 -17.76 -7.61
N PRO A 256 13.90 -16.97 -7.51
CA PRO A 256 12.56 -17.53 -7.52
C PRO A 256 12.49 -18.48 -8.72
N PRO A 257 11.99 -19.72 -8.54
CA PRO A 257 11.76 -20.58 -9.71
C PRO A 257 10.99 -19.73 -10.72
N PRO A 258 11.32 -19.78 -12.03
CA PRO A 258 10.76 -18.87 -13.02
C PRO A 258 9.25 -18.82 -12.83
N PHE A 259 8.80 -17.72 -12.23
CA PHE A 259 7.41 -17.57 -11.85
C PHE A 259 6.74 -17.09 -13.11
N VAL A 260 6.11 -18.01 -13.83
CA VAL A 260 5.22 -17.66 -14.92
C VAL A 260 3.85 -17.57 -14.28
N PRO A 261 3.30 -16.36 -14.04
CA PRO A 261 1.98 -16.24 -13.47
C PRO A 261 1.02 -17.06 -14.33
N SER A 262 0.13 -17.83 -13.71
CA SER A 262 -0.72 -18.75 -14.47
C SER A 262 -1.59 -18.01 -15.49
N ALA A 263 -1.87 -16.73 -15.22
CA ALA A 263 -2.62 -15.83 -16.08
C ALA A 263 -1.91 -15.39 -17.38
N PHE A 264 -0.58 -15.55 -17.51
CA PHE A 264 0.17 -15.09 -18.69
C PHE A 264 0.63 -16.19 -19.65
N LYS A 265 0.16 -17.43 -19.48
CA LYS A 265 0.60 -18.58 -20.28
C LYS A 265 0.26 -18.53 -21.79
N SER A 266 -0.31 -17.46 -22.33
CA SER A 266 -0.64 -17.39 -23.76
C SER A 266 -0.86 -15.96 -24.24
N ALA A 267 0.13 -15.37 -24.92
CA ALA A 267 -0.10 -14.34 -25.94
C ALA A 267 1.20 -14.04 -26.73
N ASP A 268 1.53 -14.92 -27.69
CA ASP A 268 2.47 -14.60 -28.77
C ASP A 268 1.77 -13.66 -29.78
N GLY A 269 1.63 -12.40 -29.41
CA GLY A 269 1.12 -11.33 -30.28
C GLY A 269 2.19 -10.27 -30.57
N PRO A 270 2.07 -9.50 -31.67
CA PRO A 270 2.96 -8.38 -31.95
C PRO A 270 2.90 -7.39 -30.78
N ARG A 271 4.03 -7.25 -30.08
CA ARG A 271 4.16 -6.35 -28.92
C ARG A 271 4.46 -4.95 -29.42
N THR A 272 3.51 -4.01 -29.26
CA THR A 272 3.89 -2.59 -29.23
C THR A 272 4.83 -2.43 -28.03
N PRO A 273 6.05 -1.87 -28.18
CA PRO A 273 6.94 -1.72 -27.04
C PRO A 273 6.25 -0.83 -25.99
N VAL A 274 5.97 -1.40 -24.81
CA VAL A 274 5.33 -0.70 -23.68
C VAL A 274 6.01 0.64 -23.40
N ARG A 275 7.34 0.68 -23.57
CA ARG A 275 8.15 1.89 -23.52
C ARG A 275 7.63 3.04 -24.39
N ALA A 276 7.38 2.81 -25.67
CA ALA A 276 6.96 3.87 -26.60
C ALA A 276 5.61 4.48 -26.19
N MET A 277 4.79 3.71 -25.47
CA MET A 277 3.52 4.17 -24.95
C MET A 277 3.68 5.02 -23.70
N PHE A 278 4.57 4.62 -22.80
CA PHE A 278 4.90 5.40 -21.61
C PHE A 278 5.50 6.75 -22.02
N ASP A 279 6.37 6.78 -23.03
CA ASP A 279 6.88 8.03 -23.61
C ASP A 279 5.75 8.95 -24.10
N ARG A 280 4.75 8.39 -24.78
CA ARG A 280 3.58 9.13 -25.27
C ARG A 280 2.73 9.67 -24.11
N TRP A 281 2.42 8.84 -23.13
CA TRP A 281 1.61 9.25 -21.96
C TRP A 281 2.34 10.27 -21.07
N TYR A 282 3.67 10.22 -21.02
CA TYR A 282 4.51 11.20 -20.31
C TYR A 282 4.57 12.55 -20.99
N ALA A 283 4.55 12.56 -22.32
CA ALA A 283 4.48 13.79 -23.09
C ALA A 283 3.09 14.47 -23.01
N ASP A 284 2.01 13.69 -22.96
CA ASP A 284 0.63 14.19 -22.96
C ASP A 284 0.09 14.38 -21.54
N THR A 285 0.04 15.62 -21.05
CA THR A 285 -0.51 15.97 -19.72
C THR A 285 -2.02 15.71 -19.59
N ASN A 286 -2.74 15.49 -20.70
CA ASN A 286 -4.15 15.09 -20.67
C ASN A 286 -4.33 13.57 -20.67
N SER A 287 -3.23 12.81 -20.63
CA SER A 287 -3.34 11.35 -20.62
C SER A 287 -4.03 10.85 -19.35
N ARG A 288 -4.64 9.67 -19.47
CA ARG A 288 -5.29 8.96 -18.36
C ARG A 288 -4.38 8.87 -17.12
N PHE A 289 -3.06 8.79 -17.32
CA PHE A 289 -2.08 8.68 -16.24
C PHE A 289 -2.11 9.92 -15.37
N TRP A 290 -1.91 11.11 -15.95
CA TRP A 290 -1.87 12.35 -15.19
C TRP A 290 -3.19 12.58 -14.46
N SER A 291 -4.32 12.23 -15.08
CA SER A 291 -5.62 12.35 -14.42
C SER A 291 -5.81 11.45 -13.19
N MET A 292 -4.90 10.52 -12.86
CA MET A 292 -4.90 9.81 -11.56
C MET A 292 -4.35 10.64 -10.41
N TRP A 293 -3.69 11.75 -10.71
CA TRP A 293 -2.91 12.55 -9.77
C TRP A 293 -3.48 13.95 -9.65
N GLY A 294 -3.35 14.53 -8.46
CA GLY A 294 -3.98 15.77 -8.03
C GLY A 294 -4.31 16.83 -9.10
N GLY A 295 -3.33 17.62 -9.56
CA GLY A 295 -3.57 18.74 -10.48
C GLY A 295 -4.25 18.36 -11.81
N ALA A 296 -3.89 17.23 -12.40
CA ALA A 296 -4.57 16.74 -13.61
C ALA A 296 -5.90 16.04 -13.32
N TYR A 297 -6.10 15.50 -12.11
CA TYR A 297 -7.42 15.09 -11.62
C TYR A 297 -8.32 16.32 -11.43
N GLN A 298 -7.80 17.44 -10.93
CA GLN A 298 -8.51 18.72 -10.78
C GLN A 298 -9.00 19.30 -12.09
N GLN A 299 -8.19 19.23 -13.15
CA GLN A 299 -8.62 19.65 -14.50
C GLN A 299 -9.88 18.90 -14.96
N ARG A 300 -10.06 17.67 -14.47
CA ARG A 300 -11.21 16.82 -14.77
C ARG A 300 -12.35 16.91 -13.74
N PHE A 301 -12.01 17.20 -12.49
CA PHE A 301 -12.92 17.35 -11.35
C PHE A 301 -12.64 18.67 -10.61
N PRO A 302 -13.19 19.78 -11.13
CA PRO A 302 -13.01 21.10 -10.53
C PRO A 302 -13.39 21.08 -9.04
N HIS A 303 -12.63 21.79 -8.20
CA HIS A 303 -12.82 21.90 -6.74
C HIS A 303 -12.38 20.70 -5.89
N THR A 304 -11.73 19.69 -6.46
CA THR A 304 -11.05 18.67 -5.67
C THR A 304 -9.65 19.16 -5.28
N ALA A 305 -9.17 18.90 -4.07
CA ALA A 305 -7.77 19.19 -3.75
C ALA A 305 -6.87 18.05 -4.27
N ALA A 306 -5.62 18.34 -4.63
CA ALA A 306 -4.68 17.31 -5.07
C ALA A 306 -4.43 16.30 -3.95
N CYS A 307 -3.99 15.08 -4.26
CA CYS A 307 -3.69 14.11 -3.18
C CYS A 307 -2.58 14.61 -2.23
N TRP A 308 -1.68 15.47 -2.71
CA TRP A 308 -0.67 16.14 -1.89
C TRP A 308 -1.18 17.42 -1.21
N ASP A 309 -2.33 17.96 -1.62
CA ASP A 309 -3.02 19.05 -0.92
C ASP A 309 -3.91 18.50 0.21
N TRP A 310 -4.30 17.22 0.15
CA TRP A 310 -5.02 16.53 1.23
C TRP A 310 -4.09 16.10 2.36
N ASP A 311 -2.82 15.90 2.07
CA ASP A 311 -1.80 15.68 3.09
C ASP A 311 -1.54 17.03 3.79
N PRO A 312 -1.66 17.14 5.12
CA PRO A 312 -1.34 18.37 5.85
C PRO A 312 0.13 18.78 5.77
N ASP A 313 0.95 18.02 5.04
CA ASP A 313 2.37 18.27 4.86
C ASP A 313 2.68 19.27 3.73
N PRO A 314 2.98 20.55 4.05
CA PRO A 314 3.33 21.54 3.02
C PRO A 314 4.67 21.23 2.32
N ALA A 315 5.44 20.27 2.83
CA ALA A 315 6.69 19.80 2.26
C ALA A 315 6.59 18.38 1.69
N PHE A 316 5.38 17.92 1.32
CA PHE A 316 5.10 16.58 0.81
C PHE A 316 6.16 16.05 -0.16
N TRP A 317 6.54 16.83 -1.18
CA TRP A 317 7.52 16.40 -2.19
C TRP A 317 8.92 16.22 -1.62
N GLU A 318 9.36 17.11 -0.74
CA GLU A 318 10.70 17.02 -0.13
C GLU A 318 10.75 15.87 0.88
N HIS A 319 9.70 15.71 1.69
CA HIS A 319 9.57 14.62 2.64
C HIS A 319 9.45 13.26 1.95
N THR A 320 8.69 13.18 0.85
CA THR A 320 8.57 11.97 0.03
C THR A 320 9.92 11.58 -0.58
N TYR A 321 10.67 12.52 -1.15
CA TYR A 321 11.99 12.24 -1.70
C TYR A 321 13.03 11.91 -0.62
N ALA A 322 12.98 12.61 0.51
CA ALA A 322 13.85 12.34 1.64
C ALA A 322 13.52 11.00 2.34
N GLY A 323 12.32 10.47 2.12
CA GLY A 323 11.86 9.23 2.73
C GLY A 323 11.58 9.37 4.23
N THR A 324 11.08 10.53 4.66
CA THR A 324 10.80 10.80 6.09
C THR A 324 9.70 9.90 6.66
N THR A 325 8.81 9.41 5.81
CA THR A 325 7.69 8.52 6.18
C THR A 325 7.96 7.05 5.91
N CYS A 326 9.17 6.67 5.51
CA CYS A 326 9.46 5.29 5.09
C CYS A 326 9.35 4.27 6.22
N ASP A 327 9.73 4.64 7.44
CA ASP A 327 9.59 3.80 8.62
C ASP A 327 8.15 3.84 9.16
N ARG A 328 7.16 3.42 8.37
CA ARG A 328 5.78 3.23 8.83
C ARG A 328 5.27 1.83 8.53
N ASN A 329 4.16 1.44 9.16
CA ASN A 329 3.52 0.17 8.82
C ASN A 329 2.76 0.27 7.49
N TRP A 330 3.41 -0.15 6.41
CA TRP A 330 2.79 -0.21 5.08
C TRP A 330 1.75 -1.34 4.91
N LEU A 331 1.50 -2.11 5.97
CA LEU A 331 0.43 -3.09 6.09
C LEU A 331 -0.61 -2.67 7.16
N ALA A 332 -0.60 -1.43 7.63
CA ALA A 332 -1.48 -0.97 8.70
C ALA A 332 -2.96 -1.26 8.39
N GLY A 333 -3.72 -1.68 9.40
CA GLY A 333 -5.12 -2.06 9.25
C GLY A 333 -5.31 -3.49 8.71
N ALA A 334 -4.44 -3.97 7.82
CA ALA A 334 -4.43 -5.37 7.41
C ALA A 334 -3.63 -6.25 8.39
N VAL A 335 -2.45 -5.78 8.81
CA VAL A 335 -1.54 -6.45 9.74
C VAL A 335 -1.03 -5.43 10.75
N GLY A 336 -1.64 -5.40 11.93
CA GLY A 336 -1.27 -4.48 13.00
C GLY A 336 -1.70 -3.03 12.75
N GLY A 337 -1.32 -2.14 13.67
CA GLY A 337 -1.58 -0.70 13.58
C GLY A 337 -0.43 0.09 12.94
N ALA A 338 -0.64 1.39 12.73
CA ALA A 338 0.30 2.30 12.07
C ALA A 338 1.74 2.30 12.64
N PHE A 339 1.87 2.02 13.94
CA PHE A 339 3.17 2.01 14.65
C PHE A 339 3.83 0.63 14.70
N ASP A 340 3.14 -0.43 14.29
CA ASP A 340 3.73 -1.76 14.24
C ASP A 340 4.78 -1.87 13.12
N ARG A 341 5.67 -2.86 13.22
CA ARG A 341 6.63 -3.20 12.15
C ARG A 341 6.54 -4.69 11.86
N PRO A 342 5.47 -5.15 11.20
CA PRO A 342 5.21 -6.57 10.99
C PRO A 342 6.09 -7.19 9.87
N PHE A 343 7.26 -6.61 9.57
CA PHE A 343 8.08 -7.00 8.42
C PHE A 343 9.26 -7.86 8.86
N PHE A 344 9.38 -9.06 8.27
CA PHE A 344 10.56 -9.90 8.47
C PHE A 344 11.80 -9.30 7.81
N PRO A 345 13.01 -9.53 8.35
CA PRO A 345 14.26 -9.11 7.72
C PRO A 345 14.39 -9.59 6.27
N ASN A 346 14.98 -8.74 5.43
CA ASN A 346 15.19 -8.97 3.99
C ASN A 346 13.87 -9.22 3.26
N SER A 347 12.96 -8.26 3.34
CA SER A 347 11.69 -8.25 2.60
C SER A 347 11.75 -7.23 1.46
N PRO A 348 12.29 -7.58 0.27
CA PRO A 348 12.29 -6.68 -0.89
C PRO A 348 10.89 -6.20 -1.23
N ALA A 349 10.83 -5.00 -1.81
CA ALA A 349 9.59 -4.47 -2.35
C ALA A 349 9.08 -5.32 -3.52
N LEU A 350 7.76 -5.52 -3.59
CA LEU A 350 7.09 -6.25 -4.64
C LEU A 350 5.93 -5.41 -5.20
N LEU A 351 5.96 -5.15 -6.51
CA LEU A 351 4.90 -4.46 -7.24
C LEU A 351 4.19 -5.42 -8.20
N GLY A 352 2.96 -5.11 -8.60
CA GLY A 352 2.21 -5.94 -9.55
C GLY A 352 0.71 -5.75 -9.42
N PHE A 353 -0.05 -6.43 -10.28
CA PHE A 353 -1.48 -6.60 -10.05
C PHE A 353 -1.73 -7.44 -8.79
N ASP A 354 -2.81 -7.13 -8.06
CA ASP A 354 -3.20 -7.80 -6.83
C ASP A 354 -3.25 -9.33 -6.98
N GLU A 355 -3.81 -9.81 -8.08
CA GLU A 355 -3.90 -11.24 -8.40
C GLU A 355 -2.51 -11.87 -8.55
N THR A 356 -1.61 -11.20 -9.27
CA THR A 356 -0.24 -11.72 -9.46
C THR A 356 0.59 -11.63 -8.19
N ILE A 357 0.40 -10.59 -7.35
CA ILE A 357 1.04 -10.47 -6.05
C ILE A 357 0.58 -11.63 -5.15
N ASN A 358 -0.72 -11.91 -5.11
CA ASN A 358 -1.28 -13.04 -4.39
C ASN A 358 -0.70 -14.38 -4.87
N GLU A 359 -0.67 -14.61 -6.19
CA GLU A 359 -0.07 -15.83 -6.78
C GLU A 359 1.42 -15.92 -6.43
N PHE A 360 2.17 -14.84 -6.56
CA PHE A 360 3.62 -14.79 -6.31
C PHE A 360 3.93 -15.12 -4.84
N CYS A 361 3.29 -14.43 -3.90
CA CYS A 361 3.51 -14.66 -2.47
C CYS A 361 3.02 -16.05 -2.03
N SER A 362 1.93 -16.55 -2.62
CA SER A 362 1.43 -17.91 -2.34
C SER A 362 2.39 -18.99 -2.85
N ALA A 363 2.95 -18.80 -4.05
CA ALA A 363 3.95 -19.71 -4.60
C ALA A 363 5.20 -19.79 -3.73
N GLN A 364 5.66 -18.67 -3.16
CA GLN A 364 6.81 -18.65 -2.24
C GLN A 364 6.55 -19.40 -0.93
N LEU A 365 5.29 -19.47 -0.52
CA LEU A 365 4.85 -20.20 0.66
C LEU A 365 4.48 -21.65 0.36
N ALA A 366 4.55 -22.08 -0.91
CA ALA A 366 4.08 -23.39 -1.37
C ALA A 366 2.62 -23.68 -0.98
N ILE A 367 1.75 -22.66 -1.08
CA ILE A 367 0.31 -22.77 -0.82
C ILE A 367 -0.48 -22.31 -2.05
N GLU A 368 -1.71 -22.77 -2.17
CA GLU A 368 -2.61 -22.33 -3.24
C GLU A 368 -2.93 -20.83 -3.14
N PRO A 369 -3.04 -20.11 -4.28
CA PRO A 369 -3.47 -18.72 -4.30
C PRO A 369 -4.83 -18.52 -3.63
N TRP A 370 -4.99 -17.41 -2.92
CA TRP A 370 -6.29 -17.08 -2.31
C TRP A 370 -7.31 -16.70 -3.39
N ASP A 371 -8.45 -17.37 -3.40
CA ASP A 371 -9.58 -17.10 -4.30
C ASP A 371 -10.85 -16.63 -3.56
N GLY A 372 -10.73 -16.40 -2.24
CA GLY A 372 -11.85 -16.05 -1.37
C GLY A 372 -12.16 -14.55 -1.32
N THR A 373 -13.18 -14.21 -0.52
CA THR A 373 -13.49 -12.82 -0.19
C THR A 373 -12.36 -12.21 0.67
N ASP A 374 -12.12 -10.90 0.56
CA ASP A 374 -11.08 -10.16 1.30
C ASP A 374 -9.63 -10.35 0.81
N LEU A 375 -9.42 -10.10 -0.47
CA LEU A 375 -8.12 -10.20 -1.13
C LEU A 375 -7.05 -9.29 -0.51
N ASN A 376 -7.41 -8.13 0.03
CA ASN A 376 -6.45 -7.17 0.60
C ASN A 376 -5.75 -7.72 1.86
N HIS A 377 -6.52 -8.25 2.83
CA HIS A 377 -5.93 -8.85 4.02
C HIS A 377 -5.14 -10.12 3.67
N ALA A 378 -5.68 -10.94 2.75
CA ALA A 378 -4.99 -12.15 2.30
C ALA A 378 -3.62 -11.83 1.68
N ILE A 379 -3.53 -10.83 0.79
CA ILE A 379 -2.27 -10.38 0.20
C ILE A 379 -1.31 -9.88 1.29
N ALA A 380 -1.77 -9.03 2.20
CA ALA A 380 -0.92 -8.47 3.25
C ALA A 380 -0.28 -9.56 4.12
N HIS A 381 -1.07 -10.54 4.59
CA HIS A 381 -0.56 -11.65 5.39
C HIS A 381 0.36 -12.57 4.61
N ARG A 382 -0.03 -12.97 3.39
CA ARG A 382 0.77 -13.89 2.57
C ARG A 382 2.09 -13.27 2.15
N CYS A 383 2.08 -12.03 1.70
CA CYS A 383 3.32 -11.37 1.28
C CYS A 383 4.23 -11.07 2.46
N ARG A 384 3.68 -10.70 3.62
CA ARG A 384 4.46 -10.65 4.85
C ARG A 384 5.16 -11.99 5.12
N ASP A 385 4.42 -13.09 5.15
CA ASP A 385 4.96 -14.41 5.47
C ASP A 385 5.95 -14.90 4.38
N ALA A 386 5.74 -14.50 3.13
CA ALA A 386 6.63 -14.71 1.99
C ALA A 386 7.85 -13.76 1.97
N ARG A 387 7.98 -12.88 2.97
CA ARG A 387 9.05 -11.87 3.06
C ARG A 387 9.09 -10.96 1.83
N ARG A 388 7.93 -10.39 1.52
CA ARG A 388 7.75 -9.37 0.48
C ARG A 388 7.08 -8.17 1.09
N ASN A 389 7.71 -7.02 0.89
CA ASN A 389 7.11 -5.75 1.27
C ASN A 389 6.17 -5.33 0.14
N VAL A 390 4.90 -5.17 0.46
CA VAL A 390 3.85 -4.71 -0.45
C VAL A 390 3.13 -3.54 0.20
N LEU A 391 2.57 -2.65 -0.61
CA LEU A 391 1.72 -1.58 -0.11
C LEU A 391 0.30 -2.08 0.12
N ARG A 392 -0.10 -2.26 1.39
CA ARG A 392 -1.46 -2.64 1.81
C ARG A 392 -1.87 -1.89 3.08
N ASP A 393 -1.78 -0.58 3.04
CA ASP A 393 -2.28 0.30 4.10
C ASP A 393 -3.80 0.46 3.97
N LEU A 394 -4.52 -0.08 4.95
CA LEU A 394 -5.98 -0.02 5.08
C LEU A 394 -6.42 0.90 6.22
N GLN A 395 -5.50 1.56 6.93
CA GLN A 395 -5.81 2.37 8.12
C GLN A 395 -6.05 3.86 7.79
N GLY A 396 -5.91 4.26 6.53
CA GLY A 396 -6.10 5.64 6.06
C GLY A 396 -6.84 5.77 4.73
N ALA A 397 -7.02 7.02 4.29
CA ALA A 397 -7.53 7.32 2.96
C ALA A 397 -6.47 7.01 1.92
N TRP A 398 -6.73 5.99 1.08
CA TRP A 398 -5.82 5.64 -0.01
C TRP A 398 -5.80 6.73 -1.08
N SER A 399 -4.60 7.02 -1.61
CA SER A 399 -4.39 7.86 -2.79
C SER A 399 -3.09 7.48 -3.50
N MET A 400 -2.93 7.90 -4.75
CA MET A 400 -1.67 7.69 -5.48
C MET A 400 -0.46 8.38 -4.83
N CYS A 401 -0.67 9.39 -3.98
CA CYS A 401 0.40 9.99 -3.19
C CYS A 401 1.00 9.01 -2.16
N VAL A 402 0.17 8.11 -1.59
CA VAL A 402 0.64 7.03 -0.71
C VAL A 402 1.50 6.03 -1.50
N ASN A 403 1.10 5.71 -2.74
CA ASN A 403 1.89 4.87 -3.64
C ASN A 403 3.23 5.51 -4.00
N LEU A 404 3.26 6.81 -4.30
CA LEU A 404 4.49 7.55 -4.57
C LEU A 404 5.44 7.52 -3.37
N GLN A 405 4.93 7.81 -2.16
CA GLN A 405 5.71 7.71 -0.92
C GLN A 405 6.31 6.31 -0.76
N TRP A 406 5.49 5.27 -0.90
CA TRP A 406 5.95 3.88 -0.76
C TRP A 406 7.00 3.51 -1.81
N GLN A 407 6.81 3.90 -3.08
CA GLN A 407 7.75 3.60 -4.16
C GLN A 407 9.08 4.30 -3.97
N LEU A 408 9.10 5.58 -3.58
CA LEU A 408 10.34 6.29 -3.30
C LEU A 408 11.09 5.63 -2.13
N CYS A 409 10.38 5.21 -1.09
CA CYS A 409 10.97 4.42 -0.01
C CYS A 409 11.54 3.08 -0.52
N ALA A 410 10.82 2.39 -1.40
CA ALA A 410 11.23 1.11 -1.97
C ALA A 410 12.53 1.23 -2.78
N VAL A 411 12.58 2.16 -3.74
CA VAL A 411 13.74 2.32 -4.61
C VAL A 411 14.96 2.89 -3.90
N GLN A 412 14.76 3.53 -2.74
CA GLN A 412 15.84 3.97 -1.86
C GLN A 412 16.29 2.90 -0.86
N GLY A 413 15.60 1.76 -0.79
CA GLY A 413 15.89 0.70 0.19
C GLY A 413 15.53 1.05 1.62
N LYS A 414 14.62 2.01 1.81
CA LYS A 414 14.24 2.57 3.12
C LYS A 414 12.96 1.95 3.69
N LEU A 415 12.28 1.05 2.97
CA LEU A 415 11.14 0.36 3.55
C LEU A 415 11.59 -0.48 4.77
N PRO A 416 10.72 -0.68 5.77
CA PRO A 416 11.08 -1.46 6.94
C PRO A 416 11.51 -2.88 6.54
N SER A 417 12.66 -3.29 7.08
CA SER A 417 13.25 -4.62 6.85
C SER A 417 13.56 -4.95 5.39
N GLN A 418 13.65 -3.98 4.47
CA GLN A 418 13.88 -4.24 3.04
C GLN A 418 15.25 -4.86 2.74
N GLY A 419 16.30 -4.38 3.43
CA GLY A 419 17.66 -4.92 3.36
C GLY A 419 18.47 -4.52 2.11
N SER A 420 17.84 -4.01 1.06
CA SER A 420 18.50 -3.47 -0.13
C SER A 420 17.60 -2.44 -0.83
N ASN A 421 18.15 -1.70 -1.79
CA ASN A 421 17.39 -0.81 -2.69
C ASN A 421 16.82 -1.53 -3.92
N GLN A 422 16.79 -2.86 -3.90
CA GLN A 422 16.24 -3.66 -4.99
C GLN A 422 14.74 -3.84 -4.81
N VAL A 423 14.02 -3.77 -5.93
CA VAL A 423 12.58 -4.01 -6.02
C VAL A 423 12.32 -5.15 -7.01
N SER A 424 11.18 -5.80 -6.91
CA SER A 424 10.78 -6.88 -7.83
C SER A 424 9.34 -6.73 -8.26
N PHE A 425 8.95 -7.47 -9.30
CA PHE A 425 7.62 -7.37 -9.90
C PHE A 425 6.93 -8.72 -9.94
N ALA A 426 5.75 -8.85 -9.35
CA ALA A 426 4.90 -10.04 -9.46
C ALA A 426 4.26 -10.14 -10.85
N THR A 427 3.95 -9.00 -11.47
CA THR A 427 3.59 -8.89 -12.88
C THR A 427 4.80 -8.43 -13.68
N ALA A 428 5.31 -9.23 -14.62
CA ALA A 428 6.46 -8.83 -15.44
C ALA A 428 6.14 -7.56 -16.25
N PRO A 429 6.89 -6.44 -16.11
CA PRO A 429 6.60 -5.21 -16.85
C PRO A 429 6.73 -5.39 -18.36
N ARG A 430 7.60 -6.32 -18.81
CA ARG A 430 7.81 -6.65 -20.23
C ARG A 430 6.60 -7.28 -20.92
N ASP A 431 5.66 -7.83 -20.14
CA ASP A 431 4.48 -8.53 -20.64
C ASP A 431 3.21 -7.67 -20.58
N LEU A 432 3.32 -6.41 -20.10
CA LEU A 432 2.22 -5.47 -20.13
C LEU A 432 1.82 -5.10 -21.55
N LYS A 433 0.54 -4.77 -21.71
CA LYS A 433 -0.01 -4.33 -23.00
C LYS A 433 -0.70 -2.99 -22.90
N ALA A 434 -0.51 -2.24 -23.97
CA ALA A 434 -1.24 -1.05 -24.37
C ALA A 434 -2.72 -1.05 -23.99
N GLU A 435 -3.40 -2.05 -24.53
CA GLU A 435 -4.84 -2.22 -24.54
C GLU A 435 -5.41 -2.42 -23.14
N TRP A 436 -4.61 -2.93 -22.19
CA TRP A 436 -5.02 -3.11 -20.80
C TRP A 436 -5.10 -1.80 -20.04
N TRP A 437 -4.30 -0.81 -20.44
CA TRP A 437 -4.36 0.53 -19.89
C TRP A 437 -5.40 1.39 -20.60
N GLU A 438 -5.57 1.25 -21.90
CA GLU A 438 -6.58 2.01 -22.64
C GLU A 438 -7.99 1.53 -22.29
N ASP A 439 -8.15 0.23 -22.05
CA ASP A 439 -9.40 -0.39 -21.63
C ASP A 439 -9.10 -1.59 -20.70
N PRO A 440 -9.24 -1.40 -19.36
CA PRO A 440 -9.00 -2.44 -18.37
C PRO A 440 -9.82 -3.72 -18.58
N ALA A 441 -10.95 -3.67 -19.31
CA ALA A 441 -11.73 -4.86 -19.64
C ALA A 441 -10.96 -5.84 -20.54
N ASN A 442 -9.97 -5.36 -21.30
CA ASN A 442 -9.10 -6.20 -22.13
C ASN A 442 -8.00 -6.91 -21.34
N ASN A 443 -7.84 -6.58 -20.05
CA ASN A 443 -6.88 -7.28 -19.21
C ASN A 443 -7.46 -8.65 -18.79
N PRO A 444 -6.88 -9.78 -19.26
CA PRO A 444 -7.40 -11.11 -18.96
C PRO A 444 -7.33 -11.46 -17.47
N ILE A 445 -6.46 -10.80 -16.70
CA ILE A 445 -6.35 -10.98 -15.25
C ILE A 445 -7.59 -10.39 -14.55
N LEU A 446 -8.06 -9.24 -15.02
CA LEU A 446 -9.17 -8.51 -14.40
C LEU A 446 -10.53 -9.01 -14.84
N GLY A 447 -10.64 -9.58 -16.05
CA GLY A 447 -11.89 -10.10 -16.60
C GLY A 447 -12.56 -11.15 -15.71
N LYS A 448 -11.80 -11.83 -14.84
CA LYS A 448 -12.33 -12.80 -13.87
C LYS A 448 -12.99 -12.13 -12.64
N TRP A 449 -12.52 -10.95 -12.25
CA TRP A 449 -12.92 -10.25 -11.02
C TRP A 449 -13.80 -9.01 -11.24
N LEU A 450 -13.92 -8.57 -12.49
CA LEU A 450 -14.82 -7.49 -12.92
C LEU A 450 -15.99 -8.04 -13.77
N PRO A 451 -16.92 -8.84 -13.21
CA PRO A 451 -18.02 -9.43 -13.98
C PRO A 451 -19.02 -8.41 -14.57
N PHE A 452 -18.86 -7.10 -14.28
CA PHE A 452 -19.85 -6.07 -14.65
C PHE A 452 -19.31 -4.85 -15.41
N GLY A 453 -18.11 -4.91 -16.01
CA GLY A 453 -17.63 -3.79 -16.83
C GLY A 453 -17.69 -2.45 -16.10
N CYS A 454 -17.40 -2.48 -14.80
CA CYS A 454 -17.81 -1.47 -13.83
C CYS A 454 -17.13 -0.11 -14.04
N CYS A 455 -16.11 -0.03 -14.89
CA CYS A 455 -15.30 1.15 -15.13
C CYS A 455 -15.30 1.39 -16.63
N GLY A 456 -15.89 2.50 -17.07
CA GLY A 456 -15.70 2.96 -18.44
C GLY A 456 -14.25 3.42 -18.63
N ALA A 457 -13.84 3.71 -19.86
CA ALA A 457 -12.51 4.27 -20.17
C ALA A 457 -12.16 5.54 -19.36
N ASP A 458 -13.19 6.14 -18.76
CA ASP A 458 -13.19 7.35 -17.98
C ASP A 458 -12.92 7.12 -16.47
N ARG A 459 -12.92 5.87 -15.97
CA ARG A 459 -12.73 5.53 -14.56
C ARG A 459 -11.49 4.70 -14.32
N PHE A 460 -10.94 4.74 -13.11
CA PHE A 460 -9.78 3.92 -12.72
C PHE A 460 -10.21 2.60 -12.05
N THR A 461 -9.35 1.61 -12.18
CA THR A 461 -9.41 0.29 -11.57
C THR A 461 -8.17 0.08 -10.71
N VAL A 462 -8.18 -0.95 -9.86
CA VAL A 462 -7.01 -1.33 -9.06
C VAL A 462 -5.81 -1.67 -9.96
N ALA A 463 -6.05 -2.19 -11.17
CA ALA A 463 -4.96 -2.49 -12.10
C ALA A 463 -4.28 -1.24 -12.68
N ASP A 464 -5.02 -0.14 -12.82
CA ASP A 464 -4.45 1.12 -13.29
C ASP A 464 -3.40 1.65 -12.31
N VAL A 465 -3.54 1.32 -11.03
CA VAL A 465 -2.52 1.65 -10.02
C VAL A 465 -1.18 1.09 -10.47
N TYR A 466 -1.07 -0.21 -10.81
CA TYR A 466 0.20 -0.82 -11.19
C TYR A 466 0.86 -0.17 -12.41
N PHE A 467 0.09 0.18 -13.43
CA PHE A 467 0.61 0.95 -14.57
C PHE A 467 1.15 2.31 -14.14
N ALA A 468 0.44 3.02 -13.26
CA ALA A 468 0.90 4.28 -12.70
C ALA A 468 2.17 4.11 -11.85
N GLU A 469 2.32 3.00 -11.12
CA GLU A 469 3.53 2.68 -10.36
C GLU A 469 4.75 2.49 -11.27
N LEU A 470 4.59 1.71 -12.34
CA LEU A 470 5.65 1.55 -13.33
C LEU A 470 5.98 2.86 -14.01
N PHE A 471 4.99 3.73 -14.19
CA PHE A 471 5.21 5.00 -14.86
C PHE A 471 6.01 5.96 -14.00
N VAL A 472 5.70 6.03 -12.71
CA VAL A 472 6.51 6.78 -11.74
C VAL A 472 7.95 6.28 -11.79
N MET A 473 8.15 4.96 -11.71
CA MET A 473 9.49 4.37 -11.73
C MET A 473 10.22 4.60 -13.06
N TYR A 474 9.53 4.47 -14.19
CA TYR A 474 10.03 4.85 -15.52
C TYR A 474 10.50 6.30 -15.57
N SER A 475 9.75 7.20 -14.91
CA SER A 475 9.98 8.64 -14.95
C SER A 475 11.09 9.10 -14.02
N ILE A 476 11.23 8.51 -12.83
CA ILE A 476 12.19 8.97 -11.81
C ILE A 476 13.56 8.32 -11.95
N CYS A 477 13.65 7.10 -12.49
CA CYS A 477 14.92 6.39 -12.63
C CYS A 477 15.62 6.76 -13.95
N VAL A 478 16.92 7.04 -13.91
CA VAL A 478 17.76 7.25 -15.10
C VAL A 478 17.73 6.02 -16.02
N ASN A 479 17.74 4.84 -15.41
CA ASN A 479 17.61 3.54 -16.08
C ASN A 479 16.15 3.04 -16.13
N GLY A 480 15.15 3.94 -16.07
CA GLY A 480 13.74 3.57 -15.97
C GLY A 480 13.24 2.70 -17.13
N ALA A 481 13.81 2.82 -18.33
CA ALA A 481 13.45 1.98 -19.48
C ALA A 481 13.78 0.49 -19.29
N ASP A 482 14.73 0.16 -18.42
CA ASP A 482 15.19 -1.21 -18.20
C ASP A 482 14.13 -2.05 -17.47
N ILE A 483 13.14 -1.44 -16.81
CA ILE A 483 12.06 -2.19 -16.16
C ILE A 483 11.30 -3.08 -17.16
N PHE A 484 11.21 -2.66 -18.43
CA PHE A 484 10.50 -3.39 -19.49
C PHE A 484 11.29 -4.56 -20.08
N THR A 485 12.49 -4.84 -19.58
CA THR A 485 13.21 -6.08 -19.94
C THR A 485 13.00 -7.19 -18.92
N LEU A 486 12.43 -6.86 -17.75
CA LEU A 486 12.42 -7.73 -16.58
C LEU A 486 11.34 -8.81 -16.63
N ASP A 487 11.73 -9.99 -16.15
CA ASP A 487 10.84 -11.08 -15.81
C ASP A 487 10.15 -10.88 -14.45
N ALA A 488 9.08 -11.65 -14.21
CA ALA A 488 8.44 -11.65 -12.90
C ALA A 488 9.39 -12.22 -11.83
N GLY A 489 9.50 -11.51 -10.71
CA GLY A 489 10.41 -11.83 -9.60
C GLY A 489 11.87 -11.39 -9.81
N GLU A 490 12.23 -10.90 -11.00
CA GLU A 490 13.57 -10.36 -11.24
C GLU A 490 13.78 -9.07 -10.43
N LEU A 491 15.01 -8.89 -9.93
CA LEU A 491 15.37 -7.74 -9.10
C LEU A 491 15.81 -6.56 -9.97
N PHE A 492 15.25 -5.40 -9.70
CA PHE A 492 15.56 -4.13 -10.33
C PHE A 492 16.16 -3.16 -9.33
N THR A 493 17.18 -2.42 -9.75
CA THR A 493 17.75 -1.32 -8.97
C THR A 493 17.53 -0.03 -9.75
N CYS A 494 16.72 0.86 -9.19
CA CYS A 494 16.50 2.19 -9.75
C CYS A 494 17.72 3.07 -9.50
N ASP A 495 18.28 3.64 -10.56
CA ASP A 495 19.25 4.72 -10.47
C ASP A 495 18.50 6.06 -10.41
N LEU A 496 18.41 6.66 -9.23
CA LEU A 496 17.77 7.98 -9.05
C LEU A 496 18.64 9.14 -9.57
N GLY A 497 19.89 8.89 -9.97
CA GLY A 497 20.83 9.91 -10.37
C GLY A 497 21.01 10.99 -9.28
N ASP A 498 20.94 12.25 -9.69
CA ASP A 498 20.97 13.42 -8.81
C ASP A 498 19.56 13.88 -8.34
N GLY A 499 18.51 13.12 -8.67
CA GLY A 499 17.12 13.45 -8.38
C GLY A 499 16.49 14.46 -9.36
N SER A 500 17.18 14.85 -10.44
CA SER A 500 16.64 15.76 -11.46
C SER A 500 15.36 15.23 -12.11
N ASN A 501 15.31 13.93 -12.40
CA ASN A 501 14.13 13.28 -12.95
C ASN A 501 12.91 13.35 -12.01
N TYR A 502 13.14 13.16 -10.71
CA TYR A 502 12.10 13.34 -9.69
C TYR A 502 11.59 14.79 -9.64
N LYS A 503 12.50 15.77 -9.66
CA LYS A 503 12.13 17.20 -9.70
C LYS A 503 11.36 17.57 -10.96
N LEU A 504 11.71 16.96 -12.11
CA LEU A 504 10.96 17.15 -13.36
C LEU A 504 9.55 16.57 -13.26
N LEU A 505 9.41 15.37 -12.68
CA LEU A 505 8.11 14.75 -12.42
C LEU A 505 7.26 15.62 -11.49
N GLN A 506 7.83 16.07 -10.37
CA GLN A 506 7.19 17.01 -9.45
C GLN A 506 6.74 18.30 -10.17
N ALA A 507 7.62 18.92 -10.95
CA ALA A 507 7.30 20.13 -11.69
C ALA A 507 6.07 19.92 -12.58
N LYS A 508 6.00 18.81 -13.33
CA LYS A 508 4.83 18.45 -14.16
C LYS A 508 3.55 18.28 -13.35
N PHE A 509 3.62 17.61 -12.19
CA PHE A 509 2.46 17.44 -11.31
C PHE A 509 1.93 18.76 -10.75
N THR A 510 2.82 19.70 -10.48
CA THR A 510 2.47 21.00 -9.86
C THR A 510 2.22 22.14 -10.87
N SER A 511 2.66 21.99 -12.11
CA SER A 511 2.49 23.02 -13.16
C SER A 511 1.18 22.92 -13.93
N SER A 512 0.39 21.88 -13.68
CA SER A 512 -0.79 21.49 -14.47
C SER A 512 -2.09 21.94 -13.83
#